data_AF-A0A3M1U243-F1
#
_entry.id   AF-A0A3M1U243-F1
#
_cell.length_a   1.000
_cell.length_b   1.000
_cell.length_c   1.000
_cell.angle_alpha   90.00
_cell.angle_beta   90.00
_cell.angle_gamma   90.00
#
_symmetry.space_group_name_H-M   'P 1'
#
loop_
_entity.id
_entity.type
_entity.pdbx_description
1 polymer ?
#
loop_
_entity_poly.entity_id
_entity_poly.type
_entity_poly.pdbx_seq_one_letter_code
_entity_poly.pdbx_strand_id
1 'polypeptide(L)'
;MTNGSARIRFEVIGEAWQLFTRNAGTWIGAMLAYFVLILISAFIPYIAVVPMVLAPDSSAGFVMFLVAIGGTVVISLVVQSLLMGGMFRLALKQIRGLPTSAGDVFQSFDLVPRFIVASLIIGILAAIGYVFCIIPGLI
;
A
#
# COMPACT_ATOMS: atom_id res chain seq x y z
N MET A 1 12.59 -22.04 -33.03
CA MET A 1 11.41 -22.38 -32.19
C MET A 1 11.86 -23.43 -31.19
N THR A 2 12.45 -23.03 -30.06
CA THR A 2 12.90 -23.98 -29.03
C THR A 2 11.80 -24.10 -27.99
N ASN A 3 11.29 -25.32 -27.81
CA ASN A 3 10.31 -25.70 -26.80
C ASN A 3 10.79 -25.27 -25.41
N GLY A 4 10.39 -24.09 -24.97
CA GLY A 4 10.80 -23.48 -23.72
C GLY A 4 9.94 -23.99 -22.59
N SER A 5 10.29 -25.15 -22.02
CA SER A 5 9.84 -25.50 -20.68
C SER A 5 10.16 -24.31 -19.78
N ALA A 6 9.16 -23.66 -19.16
CA ALA A 6 9.37 -22.55 -18.24
C ALA A 6 10.26 -23.04 -17.08
N ARG A 7 11.57 -22.85 -17.18
CA ARG A 7 12.51 -23.22 -16.11
C ARG A 7 12.52 -22.09 -15.10
N ILE A 8 12.20 -22.41 -13.85
CA ILE A 8 12.31 -21.48 -12.74
C ILE A 8 13.80 -21.17 -12.56
N ARG A 9 14.18 -19.91 -12.81
CA ARG A 9 15.54 -19.41 -12.66
C ARG A 9 15.73 -18.86 -11.25
N PHE A 10 16.20 -19.70 -10.34
CA PHE A 10 16.48 -19.30 -8.95
C PHE A 10 17.60 -18.25 -8.86
N GLU A 11 18.44 -18.13 -9.89
CA GLU A 11 19.52 -17.14 -9.94
C GLU A 11 18.97 -15.69 -9.88
N VAL A 12 17.77 -15.47 -10.41
CA VAL A 12 17.11 -14.15 -10.43
C VAL A 12 16.80 -13.66 -9.02
N ILE A 13 16.51 -14.58 -8.09
CA ILE A 13 16.25 -14.24 -6.68
C ILE A 13 17.56 -13.76 -6.02
N GLY A 14 18.67 -14.45 -6.31
CA GLY A 14 19.99 -14.03 -5.84
C GLY A 14 20.42 -12.67 -6.40
N GLU A 15 20.15 -12.43 -7.69
CA GLU A 15 20.39 -11.14 -8.33
C GLU A 15 19.54 -10.02 -7.70
N ALA A 16 18.25 -10.27 -7.46
CA ALA A 16 17.37 -9.33 -6.77
C ALA A 16 17.86 -9.01 -5.35
N TRP A 17 18.36 -10.00 -4.61
CA TRP A 17 18.94 -9.81 -3.28
C TRP A 17 20.22 -8.95 -3.31
N GLN A 18 21.10 -9.19 -4.28
CA GLN A 18 22.29 -8.36 -4.48
C GLN A 18 21.93 -6.92 -4.86
N LEU A 19 20.91 -6.72 -5.70
CA LEU A 19 20.40 -5.39 -6.03
C LEU A 19 19.87 -4.70 -4.77
N PHE A 20 19.02 -5.37 -3.98
CA PHE A 20 18.49 -4.83 -2.73
C PHE A 20 19.61 -4.42 -1.77
N THR A 21 20.54 -5.33 -1.47
CA THR A 21 21.62 -5.08 -0.50
C THR A 21 22.56 -3.96 -0.93
N ARG A 22 22.82 -3.80 -2.24
CA ARG A 22 23.64 -2.71 -2.78
C ARG A 22 23.04 -1.33 -2.53
N ASN A 23 21.71 -1.21 -2.55
CA ASN A 23 20.98 0.04 -2.35
C ASN A 23 20.03 -0.03 -1.14
N ALA A 24 20.41 -0.77 -0.10
CA ALA A 24 19.51 -1.07 1.02
C ALA A 24 19.01 0.21 1.71
N GLY A 25 19.86 1.24 1.85
CA GLY A 25 19.47 2.52 2.45
C GLY A 25 18.30 3.21 1.74
N THR A 26 18.26 3.15 0.40
CA THR A 26 17.17 3.71 -0.39
C THR A 26 15.85 2.98 -0.14
N TRP A 27 15.89 1.65 -0.08
CA TRP A 27 14.71 0.81 0.18
C TRP A 27 14.20 0.94 1.62
N ILE A 28 15.12 0.94 2.60
CA ILE A 28 14.80 1.17 4.01
C ILE A 28 14.19 2.56 4.17
N GLY A 29 14.75 3.60 3.55
CA GLY A 29 14.21 4.95 3.58
C GLY A 29 12.80 5.04 2.98
N ALA A 30 12.57 4.37 1.85
CA ALA A 30 11.26 4.26 1.22
C ALA A 30 10.23 3.58 2.14
N MET A 31 10.60 2.44 2.75
CA MET A 31 9.73 1.71 3.69
C MET A 31 9.49 2.49 4.98
N LEU A 32 10.49 3.21 5.49
CA LEU A 32 10.33 4.06 6.67
C LEU A 32 9.35 5.19 6.40
N ALA A 33 9.46 5.86 5.26
CA ALA A 33 8.53 6.90 4.87
C ALA A 33 7.10 6.35 4.73
N TYR A 34 6.93 5.14 4.18
CA TYR A 34 5.65 4.44 4.17
C TYR A 34 5.10 4.20 5.58
N PHE A 35 5.93 3.63 6.44
CA PHE A 35 5.54 3.29 7.80
C PHE A 35 5.11 4.55 8.58
N VAL A 36 5.85 5.65 8.45
CA VAL A 36 5.51 6.93 9.07
C VAL A 36 4.19 7.48 8.54
N LEU A 37 3.94 7.44 7.22
CA LEU A 37 2.69 7.93 6.64
C LEU A 37 1.47 7.11 7.11
N ILE A 38 1.60 5.78 7.16
CA ILE A 38 0.55 4.92 7.72
C ILE A 38 0.34 5.23 9.19
N LEU A 39 1.42 5.34 9.96
CA LEU A 39 1.35 5.59 11.39
C LEU A 39 0.63 6.91 11.68
N ILE A 40 0.98 7.99 10.97
CA ILE A 40 0.28 9.28 11.06
C ILE A 40 -1.21 9.13 10.72
N SER A 41 -1.54 8.43 9.62
CA SER A 41 -2.93 8.24 9.22
C SER A 41 -3.75 7.45 10.26
N ALA A 42 -3.12 6.48 10.94
CA ALA A 42 -3.77 5.66 11.97
C ALA A 42 -4.12 6.46 13.24
N PHE A 43 -3.49 7.61 13.47
CA PHE A 43 -3.80 8.48 14.61
C PHE A 43 -5.00 9.40 14.38
N ILE A 44 -5.44 9.60 13.12
CA ILE A 44 -6.55 10.51 12.76
C ILE A 44 -7.87 10.15 13.50
N PRO A 45 -8.31 8.88 13.58
CA PRO A 45 -9.54 8.54 14.27
C PRO A 45 -9.53 8.86 15.78
N TYR A 46 -8.37 8.82 16.44
CA TYR A 46 -8.28 9.08 17.87
C TYR A 46 -8.56 10.54 18.23
N ILE A 47 -8.22 11.48 17.34
CA ILE A 47 -8.59 12.89 17.51
C ILE A 47 -10.12 13.04 17.47
N ALA A 48 -10.80 12.24 16.63
CA ALA A 48 -12.24 12.26 16.49
C ALA A 48 -13.00 11.62 17.67
N VAL A 49 -12.31 10.96 18.60
CA VAL A 49 -12.89 10.44 19.85
C VAL A 49 -13.05 11.54 20.89
N VAL A 50 -12.25 12.61 20.83
CA VAL A 50 -12.29 13.71 21.82
C VAL A 50 -13.70 14.31 22.00
N PRO A 51 -14.45 14.63 20.93
CA PRO A 51 -15.82 15.14 21.08
C PRO A 51 -16.80 14.12 21.67
N MET A 52 -16.59 12.81 21.45
CA MET A 52 -17.43 11.76 22.05
C MET A 52 -17.26 11.68 23.57
N VAL A 53 -16.07 12.00 24.08
CA VAL A 53 -15.78 12.01 25.51
C VAL A 53 -16.24 13.32 26.16
N LEU A 54 -16.02 14.45 25.48
CA LEU A 54 -16.33 15.78 26.04
C LEU A 54 -17.81 16.18 25.93
N ALA A 55 -18.55 15.58 24.98
CA ALA A 55 -19.98 15.84 24.77
C ALA A 55 -20.74 14.53 24.51
N PRO A 56 -20.85 13.65 25.52
CA PRO A 56 -21.39 12.29 25.36
C PRO A 56 -22.87 12.25 24.94
N ASP A 57 -23.64 13.28 25.29
CA ASP A 57 -25.06 13.39 24.92
C ASP A 57 -25.26 13.90 23.47
N SER A 58 -24.18 14.27 22.78
CA SER A 58 -24.24 14.78 21.42
C SER A 58 -24.02 13.65 20.40
N SER A 59 -24.92 13.56 19.41
CA SER A 59 -24.69 12.70 18.24
C SER A 59 -23.55 13.19 17.35
N ALA A 60 -23.14 14.46 17.51
CA ALA A 60 -22.06 15.09 16.77
C ALA A 60 -20.71 14.36 16.95
N GLY A 61 -20.40 13.88 18.16
CA GLY A 61 -19.19 13.11 18.41
C GLY A 61 -19.16 11.80 17.62
N PHE A 62 -20.29 11.08 17.60
CA PHE A 62 -20.42 9.84 16.83
C PHE A 62 -20.31 10.07 15.32
N VAL A 63 -20.93 11.14 14.79
CA VAL A 63 -20.83 11.50 13.37
C VAL A 63 -19.38 11.84 12.99
N MET A 64 -18.67 12.62 13.81
CA MET A 64 -17.26 12.97 13.57
C MET A 64 -16.36 11.73 13.59
N PHE A 65 -16.63 10.79 14.48
CA PHE A 65 -15.93 9.51 14.52
C PHE A 65 -16.14 8.68 13.24
N LEU A 66 -17.38 8.56 12.76
CA LEU A 66 -17.67 7.85 11.51
C LEU A 66 -16.99 8.52 10.30
N VAL A 67 -17.02 9.86 10.24
CA VAL A 67 -16.32 10.62 9.20
C VAL A 67 -14.82 10.41 9.28
N ALA A 68 -14.23 10.40 10.48
CA ALA A 68 -12.80 10.16 10.66
C ALA A 68 -12.39 8.74 10.28
N ILE A 69 -13.20 7.72 10.58
CA ILE A 69 -12.97 6.35 10.11
C ILE A 69 -13.00 6.32 8.58
N GLY A 70 -14.07 6.83 7.96
CA GLY A 70 -14.21 6.84 6.51
C GLY A 70 -13.06 7.59 5.83
N GLY A 71 -12.71 8.76 6.35
CA GLY A 71 -11.58 9.56 5.88
C GLY A 71 -10.24 8.81 6.01
N THR A 72 -10.02 8.11 7.12
CA THR A 72 -8.80 7.32 7.33
C THR A 72 -8.69 6.19 6.31
N VAL A 73 -9.78 5.47 6.04
CA VAL A 73 -9.81 4.43 5.00
C VAL A 73 -9.43 4.99 3.64
N VAL A 74 -10.02 6.13 3.25
CA VAL A 74 -9.72 6.78 1.97
C VAL A 74 -8.26 7.23 1.91
N ILE A 75 -7.74 7.86 2.97
CA ILE A 75 -6.34 8.28 3.06
C ILE A 75 -5.41 7.07 2.95
N SER A 76 -5.68 5.99 3.69
CA SER A 76 -4.88 4.76 3.65
C SER A 76 -4.86 4.13 2.26
N LEU A 77 -6.00 4.11 1.55
CA LEU A 77 -6.07 3.65 0.16
C LEU A 77 -5.20 4.49 -0.76
N VAL A 78 -5.27 5.82 -0.64
CA VAL A 78 -4.45 6.73 -1.45
C VAL A 78 -2.96 6.55 -1.15
N VAL A 79 -2.57 6.52 0.12
CA VAL A 79 -1.18 6.31 0.55
C VAL A 79 -0.64 4.97 0.06
N GLN A 80 -1.40 3.89 0.20
CA GLN A 80 -1.02 2.57 -0.28
C GLN A 80 -0.85 2.55 -1.80
N SER A 81 -1.78 3.17 -2.54
CA SER A 81 -1.73 3.24 -4.01
C SER A 81 -0.50 4.00 -4.52
N LEU A 82 -0.19 5.14 -3.90
CA LEU A 82 0.98 5.96 -4.21
C LEU A 82 2.28 5.18 -4.04
N LEU A 83 2.41 4.52 -2.91
CA LEU A 83 3.65 3.87 -2.52
C LEU A 83 3.86 2.57 -3.26
N MET A 84 2.80 1.80 -3.52
CA MET A 84 2.91 0.61 -4.35
C MET A 84 3.38 0.97 -5.76
N GLY A 85 2.80 2.02 -6.36
CA GLY A 85 3.28 2.55 -7.65
C GLY A 85 4.71 3.08 -7.61
N GLY A 86 5.05 3.81 -6.55
CA GLY A 86 6.38 4.32 -6.29
C GLY A 86 7.44 3.24 -6.16
N MET A 87 7.16 2.17 -5.41
CA MET A 87 8.06 1.04 -5.23
C MET A 87 8.29 0.29 -6.54
N PHE A 88 7.25 0.09 -7.35
CA PHE A 88 7.41 -0.51 -8.68
C PHE A 88 8.28 0.37 -9.60
N ARG A 89 8.09 1.70 -9.58
CA ARG A 89 8.97 2.61 -10.34
C ARG A 89 10.41 2.56 -9.83
N LEU A 90 10.61 2.52 -8.52
CA LEU A 90 11.94 2.42 -7.90
C LEU A 90 12.64 1.12 -8.33
N ALA A 91 11.95 -0.02 -8.25
CA ALA A 91 12.46 -1.30 -8.72
C ALA A 91 12.82 -1.28 -10.21
N LEU A 92 11.95 -0.72 -11.06
CA LEU A 92 12.21 -0.61 -12.49
C LEU A 92 13.39 0.31 -12.81
N LYS A 93 13.53 1.44 -12.10
CA LYS A 93 14.72 2.31 -12.21
C LYS A 93 15.99 1.55 -11.82
N GLN A 94 15.94 0.81 -10.73
CA GLN A 94 17.09 0.06 -10.22
C GLN A 94 17.54 -1.04 -11.20
N ILE A 95 16.60 -1.81 -11.74
CA ILE A 95 16.89 -2.87 -12.74
C ILE A 95 17.47 -2.25 -14.02
N ARG A 96 17.08 -1.02 -14.37
CA ARG A 96 17.61 -0.27 -15.52
C ARG A 96 18.98 0.39 -15.24
N GLY A 97 19.53 0.26 -14.03
CA GLY A 97 20.79 0.89 -13.65
C GLY A 97 20.71 2.42 -13.52
N LEU A 98 19.50 2.98 -13.40
CA LEU A 98 19.30 4.41 -13.20
C LEU A 98 19.57 4.80 -11.74
N PRO A 99 20.00 6.05 -11.45
CA PRO A 99 20.13 6.52 -10.08
C PRO A 99 18.77 6.48 -9.38
N THR A 100 18.76 5.90 -8.17
CA THR A 100 17.56 5.72 -7.36
C THR A 100 17.64 6.51 -6.07
N SER A 101 16.60 7.28 -5.74
CA SER A 101 16.46 7.99 -4.47
C SER A 101 15.20 7.55 -3.73
N ALA A 102 15.20 7.63 -2.39
CA ALA A 102 14.02 7.31 -1.58
C ALA A 102 12.84 8.27 -1.87
N GLY A 103 13.13 9.47 -2.40
CA GLY A 103 12.12 10.41 -2.87
C GLY A 103 11.40 9.98 -4.17
N ASP A 104 11.99 9.06 -4.95
CA ASP A 104 11.41 8.63 -6.23
C ASP A 104 10.08 7.87 -6.04
N VAL A 105 9.87 7.33 -4.85
CA VAL A 105 8.63 6.61 -4.48
C VAL A 105 7.43 7.56 -4.52
N PHE A 106 7.65 8.85 -4.23
CA PHE A 106 6.61 9.88 -4.28
C PHE A 106 6.39 10.44 -5.69
N GLN A 107 7.22 10.14 -6.68
CA GLN A 107 7.06 10.72 -8.03
C GLN A 107 5.92 10.08 -8.85
N SER A 108 5.10 9.21 -8.24
CA SER A 108 4.05 8.43 -8.91
C SER A 108 2.64 9.01 -8.71
N PHE A 109 2.51 10.28 -8.32
CA PHE A 109 1.21 10.94 -8.14
C PHE A 109 0.33 10.90 -9.41
N ASP A 110 0.96 10.91 -10.58
CA ASP A 110 0.32 10.80 -11.90
C ASP A 110 -0.39 9.45 -12.12
N LEU A 111 0.03 8.41 -11.40
CA LEU A 111 -0.51 7.05 -11.54
C LEU A 111 -1.55 6.70 -10.46
N VAL A 112 -1.75 7.56 -9.46
CA VAL A 112 -2.68 7.31 -8.34
C VAL A 112 -4.07 6.89 -8.79
N PRO A 113 -4.73 7.56 -9.75
CA PRO A 113 -6.07 7.15 -10.16
C PRO A 113 -6.09 5.72 -10.71
N ARG A 114 -5.05 5.30 -11.43
CA ARG A 114 -4.93 3.95 -12.00
C ARG A 114 -4.72 2.91 -10.90
N PHE A 115 -3.89 3.22 -9.90
CA PHE A 115 -3.68 2.33 -8.77
C PHE A 115 -4.90 2.24 -7.85
N ILE A 116 -5.66 3.32 -7.66
CA ILE A 116 -6.93 3.26 -6.92
C ILE A 116 -7.91 2.30 -7.60
N VAL A 117 -8.10 2.44 -8.92
CA VAL A 117 -8.98 1.53 -9.68
C VAL A 117 -8.47 0.10 -9.59
N ALA A 118 -7.17 -0.14 -9.73
CA ALA A 118 -6.58 -1.47 -9.57
C ALA A 118 -6.82 -2.04 -8.16
N SER A 119 -6.61 -1.26 -7.11
CA SER A 119 -6.84 -1.66 -5.72
C SER A 119 -8.30 -1.98 -5.44
N LEU A 120 -9.24 -1.23 -6.01
CA LEU A 120 -10.67 -1.52 -5.90
C LEU A 120 -11.03 -2.83 -6.59
N ILE A 121 -10.55 -3.05 -7.82
CA ILE A 121 -10.77 -4.31 -8.54
C ILE A 121 -10.20 -5.48 -7.75
N ILE A 122 -8.97 -5.37 -7.26
CA ILE A 122 -8.33 -6.39 -6.43
C ILE A 122 -9.14 -6.64 -5.15
N GLY A 123 -9.58 -5.58 -4.47
CA GLY A 123 -10.37 -5.70 -3.25
C GLY A 123 -11.72 -6.40 -3.46
N ILE A 124 -12.42 -6.08 -4.56
CA ILE A 124 -13.69 -6.72 -4.92
C ILE A 124 -13.46 -8.19 -5.27
N LEU A 125 -12.48 -8.50 -6.13
CA LEU A 125 -12.17 -9.88 -6.51
C LEU A 125 -11.72 -10.71 -5.31
N ALA A 126 -10.92 -10.13 -4.42
CA ALA A 126 -10.52 -10.77 -3.17
C ALA A 126 -11.75 -11.04 -2.28
N ALA A 127 -12.63 -10.06 -2.08
CA ALA A 127 -13.85 -10.23 -1.29
C ALA A 127 -14.77 -11.33 -1.85
N ILE A 128 -14.95 -11.35 -3.18
CA ILE A 128 -15.66 -12.42 -3.88
C ILE A 128 -14.98 -13.77 -3.61
N GLY A 129 -13.66 -13.86 -3.78
CA GLY A 129 -12.88 -15.07 -3.47
C GLY A 129 -13.03 -15.52 -2.02
N TYR A 130 -13.05 -14.59 -1.05
CA TYR A 130 -13.30 -14.89 0.35
C TYR A 130 -14.69 -15.51 0.55
N VAL A 131 -15.73 -14.94 -0.06
CA VAL A 131 -17.10 -15.46 -0.01
C VAL A 131 -17.20 -16.85 -0.63
N PHE A 132 -16.55 -17.09 -1.77
CA PHE A 132 -16.65 -18.38 -2.49
C PHE A 132 -15.67 -19.46 -2.02
N CYS A 133 -14.53 -19.12 -1.42
CA CYS A 133 -13.53 -20.11 -1.01
C CYS A 133 -13.49 -20.35 0.50
N ILE A 134 -13.81 -19.35 1.34
CA ILE A 134 -13.76 -19.51 2.80
C ILE A 134 -15.11 -19.95 3.36
N ILE A 135 -16.23 -19.37 2.91
CA ILE A 135 -17.56 -19.73 3.44
C ILE A 135 -17.91 -21.21 3.17
N PRO A 136 -17.70 -21.76 1.96
CA PRO A 136 -17.99 -23.17 1.70
C PRO A 136 -17.00 -24.14 2.37
N GLY A 137 -15.80 -23.68 2.73
CA GLY A 137 -14.83 -24.48 3.48
C GLY A 137 -15.12 -24.54 4.99
N LEU A 138 -16.08 -23.75 5.48
CA LEU A 138 -16.48 -23.69 6.90
C LEU A 138 -17.82 -24.41 7.19
N ILE A 139 -18.57 -24.79 6.15
CA ILE A 139 -19.76 -25.66 6.21
C ILE A 139 -19.40 -27.09 5.83
#